data_AF-A0A966YJ85-F1
#
_entry.id   AF-A0A966YJ85-F1
#
_cell.length_a   1.000
_cell.length_b   1.000
_cell.length_c   1.000
_cell.angle_alpha   90.00
_cell.angle_beta   90.00
_cell.angle_gamma   90.00
#
_symmetry.space_group_name_H-M   'P 1'
#
loop_
_entity.id
_entity.type
_entity.pdbx_description
1 polymer ?
#
loop_
_entity_poly.entity_id
_entity_poly.type
_entity_poly.pdbx_seq_one_letter_code
_entity_poly.pdbx_strand_id
1 'polypeptide(L)'
;MDQLHLVVFTSLWTAIWVAPLPKLSQRAELFAGLIPFAAFGLRVFAGFFGDVPDTDPIKAAAQPLLAWINGRPGFVPYQVFLDATVALGLVWLASAFDIPRRSRLATAGIMPATAVVSLLSWQLTGEPPEQLLVQRLPAVLLGFATGAAIAAVIRFTPSPLTVDQRRHAAVVALAAVPTTIAVARGLLALAGNLPPGRAAQIVSITSLLTGLTAGLTSYRWGGFNCIRSRLLFAMAVGVTAGAIVNSCHH
;
A
#
# COMPACT_ATOMS: atom_id res chain seq x y z
N MET A 1 11.84 -14.99 2.14
CA MET A 1 12.73 -13.82 2.00
C MET A 1 13.88 -14.01 2.95
N ASP A 2 15.12 -13.82 2.51
CA ASP A 2 16.27 -13.94 3.41
C ASP A 2 16.20 -12.86 4.51
N GLN A 3 16.46 -13.24 5.77
CA GLN A 3 16.42 -12.30 6.90
C GLN A 3 17.40 -11.14 6.69
N LEU A 4 18.55 -11.43 6.07
CA LEU A 4 19.53 -10.43 5.68
C LEU A 4 18.94 -9.41 4.70
N HIS A 5 18.15 -9.87 3.73
CA HIS A 5 17.51 -9.02 2.73
C HIS A 5 16.57 -8.00 3.38
N LEU A 6 15.72 -8.45 4.31
CA LEU A 6 14.82 -7.59 5.06
C LEU A 6 15.58 -6.52 5.85
N VAL A 7 16.64 -6.92 6.57
CA VAL A 7 17.43 -6.00 7.40
C VAL A 7 18.12 -4.94 6.52
N VAL A 8 18.74 -5.35 5.41
CA VAL A 8 19.44 -4.45 4.49
C VAL A 8 18.48 -3.42 3.90
N PHE A 9 17.36 -3.86 3.33
CA PHE A 9 16.44 -2.91 2.70
C PHE A 9 15.68 -2.04 3.70
N THR A 10 15.34 -2.57 4.87
CA THR A 10 14.75 -1.75 5.94
C THR A 10 15.71 -0.64 6.37
N SER A 11 17.00 -0.96 6.50
CA SER A 11 18.04 0.02 6.84
C SER A 11 18.20 1.06 5.72
N LEU A 12 18.23 0.61 4.46
CA LEU A 12 18.33 1.47 3.29
C LEU A 12 17.12 2.42 3.17
N TRP A 13 15.90 1.89 3.24
CA TRP A 13 14.67 2.67 3.19
C TRP A 13 14.61 3.68 4.32
N THR A 14 14.98 3.29 5.53
CA THR A 14 15.03 4.20 6.69
C THR A 14 16.03 5.32 6.44
N ALA A 15 17.24 5.00 5.98
CA ALA A 15 18.28 5.99 5.66
C ALA A 15 17.83 6.98 4.58
N ILE A 16 17.23 6.48 3.50
CA ILE A 16 16.66 7.30 2.42
C ILE A 16 15.54 8.19 2.92
N TRP A 17 14.64 7.64 3.74
CA TRP A 17 13.51 8.37 4.29
C TRP A 17 13.91 9.54 5.18
N VAL A 18 15.04 9.44 5.91
CA VAL A 18 15.54 10.52 6.78
C VAL A 18 16.52 11.47 6.10
N ALA A 19 17.05 11.09 4.92
CA ALA A 19 18.01 11.87 4.17
C ALA A 19 17.46 13.25 3.77
N PRO A 20 18.30 14.27 3.59
CA PRO A 20 17.89 15.53 2.97
C PRO A 20 17.28 15.26 1.59
N LEU A 21 16.15 15.89 1.28
CA LEU A 21 15.51 15.69 -0.02
C LEU A 21 16.31 16.42 -1.10
N PRO A 22 16.56 15.78 -2.25
CA PRO A 22 17.06 16.50 -3.41
C PRO A 22 15.98 17.46 -3.93
N LYS A 23 16.39 18.59 -4.49
CA LYS A 23 15.48 19.45 -5.26
C LYS A 23 15.22 18.76 -6.61
N LEU A 24 14.09 18.07 -6.73
CA LEU A 24 13.70 17.44 -7.99
C LEU A 24 13.07 18.48 -8.93
N SER A 25 13.40 18.40 -10.21
CA SER A 25 12.63 19.09 -11.23
C SER A 25 11.27 18.42 -11.40
N GLN A 26 10.27 19.13 -11.93
CA GLN A 26 8.93 18.56 -12.16
C GLN A 26 8.98 17.28 -13.03
N ARG A 27 9.86 17.25 -14.03
CA ARG A 27 10.07 16.06 -14.88
C ARG A 27 10.65 14.90 -14.05
N ALA A 28 11.67 15.17 -13.24
CA ALA A 28 12.28 14.16 -12.38
C ALA A 28 11.27 13.62 -11.35
N GLU A 29 10.41 14.47 -10.79
CA GLU A 29 9.33 14.06 -9.91
C GLU A 29 8.34 13.12 -10.61
N LEU A 30 7.90 13.46 -11.83
CA LEU A 30 6.99 12.61 -12.60
C LEU A 30 7.62 11.25 -12.94
N PHE A 31 8.88 11.23 -13.40
CA PHE A 31 9.59 9.97 -13.69
C PHE A 31 9.81 9.14 -12.42
N ALA A 32 10.19 9.78 -11.31
CA ALA A 32 10.39 9.11 -10.04
C ALA A 32 9.09 8.50 -9.48
N GLY A 33 7.93 9.11 -9.76
CA GLY A 33 6.62 8.54 -9.43
C GLY A 33 6.16 7.41 -10.37
N LEU A 34 6.50 7.51 -11.66
CA LEU A 34 6.11 6.53 -12.67
C LEU A 34 6.84 5.19 -12.50
N ILE A 35 8.09 5.21 -12.04
CA ILE A 35 8.90 3.99 -11.87
C ILE A 35 8.28 3.02 -10.84
N PRO A 36 7.98 3.43 -9.59
CA PRO A 36 7.26 2.59 -8.64
C PRO A 36 5.91 2.14 -9.20
N PHE A 37 5.16 3.04 -9.86
CA PHE A 37 3.88 2.70 -10.45
C PHE A 37 3.99 1.59 -11.50
N ALA A 38 4.97 1.65 -12.40
CA ALA A 38 5.23 0.61 -13.39
C ALA A 38 5.67 -0.70 -12.73
N ALA A 39 6.52 -0.64 -11.70
CA ALA A 39 6.97 -1.81 -10.96
C ALA A 39 5.81 -2.54 -10.25
N PHE A 40 4.90 -1.81 -9.61
CA PHE A 40 3.65 -2.37 -9.07
C PHE A 40 2.71 -2.85 -10.18
N GLY A 41 2.63 -2.12 -11.29
CA GLY A 41 1.85 -2.50 -12.48
C GLY A 41 2.28 -3.84 -13.06
N LEU A 42 3.57 -4.20 -12.98
CA LEU A 42 4.06 -5.51 -13.39
C LEU A 42 3.50 -6.65 -12.52
N ARG A 43 3.32 -6.46 -11.21
CA ARG A 43 2.65 -7.48 -10.36
C ARG A 43 1.18 -7.64 -10.74
N VAL A 44 0.48 -6.54 -10.99
CA VAL A 44 -0.91 -6.58 -11.45
C VAL A 44 -1.00 -7.28 -12.81
N PHE A 45 -0.07 -6.95 -13.72
CA PHE A 45 0.06 -7.60 -15.02
C PHE A 45 0.23 -9.12 -14.88
N ALA A 46 1.14 -9.58 -14.01
CA ALA A 46 1.33 -11.01 -13.77
C ALA A 46 0.08 -11.69 -13.20
N GLY A 47 -0.69 -10.98 -12.37
CA GLY A 47 -1.97 -11.46 -11.85
C GLY A 47 -3.00 -11.80 -12.93
N PHE A 48 -3.02 -11.08 -14.07
CA PHE A 48 -3.93 -11.38 -15.17
C PHE A 48 -3.68 -12.75 -15.83
N PHE A 49 -2.48 -13.31 -15.68
CA PHE A 49 -2.10 -14.59 -16.26
C PHE A 49 -2.20 -15.77 -15.27
N GLY A 50 -2.69 -15.54 -14.05
CA GLY A 50 -2.79 -16.57 -13.00
C GLY A 50 -3.65 -17.77 -13.42
N ASP A 51 -4.81 -17.50 -14.02
CA ASP A 51 -5.79 -18.52 -14.43
C ASP A 51 -5.71 -18.88 -15.93
N VAL A 52 -4.80 -18.25 -16.68
CA VAL A 52 -4.63 -18.52 -18.11
C VAL A 52 -3.87 -19.84 -18.29
N PRO A 53 -4.32 -20.79 -19.13
CA PRO A 53 -3.59 -22.03 -19.37
C PRO A 53 -2.20 -21.80 -19.96
N ASP A 54 -1.23 -22.65 -19.61
CA ASP A 54 0.14 -22.55 -20.14
C ASP A 54 0.24 -22.83 -21.65
N THR A 55 -0.80 -23.43 -22.24
CA THR A 55 -0.93 -23.66 -23.69
C THR A 55 -1.37 -22.41 -24.45
N ASP A 56 -1.76 -21.33 -23.77
CA ASP A 56 -2.15 -20.08 -24.40
C ASP A 56 -0.91 -19.37 -25.01
N PRO A 57 -0.96 -18.98 -26.30
CA PRO A 57 0.20 -18.38 -26.98
C PRO A 57 0.63 -17.04 -26.37
N ILE A 58 -0.29 -16.28 -25.77
CA ILE A 58 0.00 -14.99 -25.14
C ILE A 58 0.70 -15.22 -23.79
N LYS A 59 0.22 -16.18 -22.98
CA LYS A 59 0.90 -16.55 -21.73
C LYS A 59 2.29 -17.11 -22.01
N ALA A 60 2.42 -17.98 -23.02
CA ALA A 60 3.71 -18.52 -23.42
C ALA A 60 4.71 -17.43 -23.82
N ALA A 61 4.27 -16.40 -24.55
CA ALA A 61 5.09 -15.25 -24.90
C ALA A 61 5.48 -14.38 -23.68
N ALA A 62 4.58 -14.23 -22.71
CA ALA A 62 4.83 -13.48 -21.47
C ALA A 62 5.62 -14.27 -20.41
N GLN A 63 5.78 -15.58 -20.59
CA GLN A 63 6.31 -16.49 -19.58
C GLN A 63 7.70 -16.11 -19.02
N PRO A 64 8.67 -15.61 -19.81
CA PRO A 64 9.95 -15.16 -19.26
C PRO A 64 9.78 -14.02 -18.25
N LEU A 65 8.87 -13.08 -18.53
CA LEU A 65 8.56 -11.95 -17.65
C LEU A 65 7.80 -12.43 -16.41
N LEU A 66 6.80 -13.30 -16.57
CA LEU A 66 6.03 -13.88 -15.46
C LEU A 66 6.94 -14.68 -14.52
N ALA A 67 7.86 -15.48 -15.09
CA ALA A 67 8.85 -16.24 -14.33
C ALA A 67 9.72 -15.33 -13.46
N TRP A 68 10.23 -14.23 -14.03
CA TRP A 68 11.04 -13.26 -13.30
C TRP A 68 10.25 -12.58 -12.17
N ILE A 69 9.03 -12.11 -12.46
CA ILE A 69 8.12 -11.49 -11.47
C ILE A 69 7.83 -12.45 -10.32
N ASN A 70 7.65 -13.74 -10.62
CA ASN A 70 7.40 -14.79 -9.64
C ASN A 70 8.67 -15.29 -8.93
N GLY A 71 9.80 -14.60 -9.09
CA GLY A 71 11.02 -14.84 -8.32
C GLY A 71 11.93 -15.94 -8.88
N ARG A 72 11.72 -16.40 -10.12
CA ARG A 72 12.73 -17.24 -10.78
C ARG A 72 14.01 -16.44 -11.00
N PRO A 73 15.18 -17.07 -10.80
CA PRO A 73 16.47 -16.37 -10.90
C PRO A 73 16.66 -15.77 -12.30
N GLY A 74 16.94 -14.47 -12.33
CA GLY A 74 17.38 -13.70 -13.49
C GLY A 74 18.59 -12.84 -13.10
N PHE A 75 19.05 -11.94 -13.98
CA PHE A 75 20.23 -11.09 -13.71
C PHE A 75 20.09 -10.25 -12.43
N VAL A 76 18.88 -9.77 -12.12
CA VAL A 76 18.53 -9.13 -10.83
C VAL A 76 17.25 -9.78 -10.32
N PRO A 77 17.17 -10.26 -9.07
CA PRO A 77 15.92 -10.77 -8.50
C PRO A 77 14.83 -9.69 -8.51
N TYR A 78 13.61 -10.05 -8.91
CA TYR A 78 12.50 -9.08 -8.99
C TYR A 78 12.21 -8.38 -7.65
N GLN A 79 12.38 -9.09 -6.52
CA GLN A 79 12.23 -8.48 -5.20
C GLN A 79 13.24 -7.35 -4.95
N VAL A 80 14.50 -7.52 -5.35
CA VAL A 80 15.53 -6.46 -5.25
C VAL A 80 15.15 -5.25 -6.11
N PHE A 81 14.63 -5.50 -7.32
CA PHE A 81 14.12 -4.44 -8.19
C PHE A 81 12.94 -3.69 -7.54
N LEU A 82 11.99 -4.41 -6.95
CA LEU A 82 10.88 -3.82 -6.22
C LEU A 82 11.37 -2.98 -5.04
N ASP A 83 12.28 -3.50 -4.22
CA ASP A 83 12.76 -2.80 -3.04
C ASP A 83 13.54 -1.53 -3.40
N ALA A 84 14.26 -1.53 -4.53
CA ALA A 84 14.86 -0.33 -5.11
C ALA A 84 13.81 0.68 -5.63
N THR A 85 12.72 0.20 -6.24
CA THR A 85 11.63 1.09 -6.67
C THR A 85 10.88 1.69 -5.48
N VAL A 86 10.73 0.95 -4.37
CA VAL A 86 10.18 1.47 -3.11
C VAL A 86 11.08 2.57 -2.56
N ALA A 87 12.40 2.37 -2.56
CA ALA A 87 13.36 3.40 -2.16
C ALA A 87 13.20 4.70 -2.97
N LEU A 88 13.06 4.60 -4.29
CA LEU A 88 12.78 5.75 -5.15
C LEU A 88 11.40 6.37 -4.85
N GLY A 89 10.39 5.52 -4.62
CA GLY A 89 9.04 5.92 -4.25
C GLY A 89 9.00 6.70 -2.94
N LEU A 90 9.84 6.38 -1.96
CA LEU A 90 9.96 7.13 -0.71
C LEU A 90 10.50 8.55 -0.93
N VAL A 91 11.52 8.71 -1.79
CA VAL A 91 12.05 10.03 -2.17
C VAL A 91 10.98 10.83 -2.91
N TRP A 92 10.34 10.20 -3.90
CA TRP A 92 9.26 10.82 -4.66
C TRP A 92 8.11 11.25 -3.75
N LEU A 93 7.61 10.36 -2.88
CA LEU A 93 6.52 10.63 -1.95
C LEU A 93 6.85 11.84 -1.06
N ALA A 94 8.05 11.87 -0.51
CA ALA A 94 8.49 12.97 0.33
C ALA A 94 8.60 14.30 -0.45
N SER A 95 9.04 14.25 -1.70
CA SER A 95 9.15 15.42 -2.58
C SER A 95 7.80 15.93 -3.06
N ALA A 96 6.97 15.05 -3.64
CA ALA A 96 5.69 15.39 -4.26
C ALA A 96 4.68 15.99 -3.26
N PHE A 97 4.80 15.60 -1.98
CA PHE A 97 3.91 16.05 -0.91
C PHE A 97 4.58 17.01 0.09
N ASP A 98 5.78 17.51 -0.21
CA ASP A 98 6.56 18.44 0.63
C ASP A 98 6.68 17.98 2.10
N ILE A 99 6.93 16.69 2.32
CA ILE A 99 6.89 16.11 3.67
C ILE A 99 8.09 16.64 4.48
N PRO A 100 7.85 17.40 5.57
CA PRO A 100 8.93 18.01 6.33
C PRO A 100 9.88 16.97 6.93
N ARG A 101 11.18 17.29 7.00
CA ARG A 101 12.19 16.37 7.59
C ARG A 101 11.82 15.95 9.02
N ARG A 102 11.24 16.86 9.82
CA ARG A 102 10.78 16.54 11.19
C ARG A 102 9.70 15.45 11.20
N SER A 103 8.74 15.51 10.28
CA SER A 103 7.71 14.48 10.11
C SER A 103 8.33 13.16 9.69
N ARG A 104 9.28 13.20 8.73
CA ARG A 104 9.98 12.00 8.25
C ARG A 104 10.81 11.33 9.35
N LEU A 105 11.52 12.11 10.17
CA LEU A 105 12.24 11.58 11.33
C LEU A 105 11.30 10.94 12.35
N ALA A 106 10.15 11.57 12.62
CA ALA A 106 9.17 11.02 13.55
C ALA A 106 8.54 9.71 13.07
N THR A 107 8.43 9.50 11.75
CA THR A 107 7.90 8.26 11.17
C THR A 107 8.97 7.27 10.72
N ALA A 108 10.26 7.59 10.86
CA ALA A 108 11.35 6.73 10.43
C ALA A 108 11.34 5.37 11.12
N GLY A 109 10.88 5.33 12.38
CA GLY A 109 10.75 4.09 13.15
C GLY A 109 9.69 3.12 12.64
N ILE A 110 8.79 3.54 11.74
CA ILE A 110 7.74 2.66 11.21
C ILE A 110 8.37 1.52 10.42
N MET A 111 9.36 1.79 9.56
CA MET A 111 10.01 0.76 8.73
C MET A 111 10.69 -0.33 9.58
N PRO A 112 11.60 -0.03 10.53
CA PRO A 112 12.19 -1.05 11.38
C PRO A 112 11.16 -1.73 12.28
N ALA A 113 10.15 -1.02 12.80
CA ALA A 113 9.08 -1.64 13.57
C ALA A 113 8.31 -2.67 12.73
N THR A 114 7.95 -2.34 11.48
CA THR A 114 7.29 -3.29 10.58
C THR A 114 8.18 -4.49 10.27
N ALA A 115 9.48 -4.29 10.05
CA ALA A 115 10.41 -5.40 9.81
C ALA A 115 10.53 -6.32 11.04
N VAL A 116 10.62 -5.76 12.25
CA VAL A 116 10.63 -6.53 13.50
C VAL A 116 9.35 -7.34 13.66
N VAL A 117 8.18 -6.73 13.42
CA VAL A 117 6.90 -7.44 13.46
C VAL A 117 6.87 -8.56 12.42
N SER A 118 7.36 -8.32 11.20
CA SER A 118 7.45 -9.36 10.17
C SER A 118 8.36 -10.51 10.58
N LEU A 119 9.53 -10.24 11.18
CA LEU A 119 10.44 -11.28 11.68
C LEU A 119 9.84 -12.08 12.83
N LEU A 120 9.23 -11.39 13.81
CA LEU A 120 8.57 -12.04 14.94
C LEU A 120 7.40 -12.91 14.48
N SER A 121 6.60 -12.41 13.54
CA SER A 121 5.52 -13.19 12.92
C SER A 121 6.07 -14.48 12.30
N TRP A 122 7.09 -14.37 11.45
CA TRP A 122 7.72 -15.54 10.83
C TRP A 122 8.30 -16.52 11.86
N GLN A 123 8.95 -16.03 12.91
CA GLN A 123 9.55 -16.88 13.94
C GLN A 123 8.51 -17.58 14.81
N LEU A 124 7.40 -16.92 15.12
CA LEU A 124 6.38 -17.43 16.05
C LEU A 124 5.33 -18.30 15.34
N THR A 125 4.98 -17.98 14.10
CA THR A 125 3.87 -18.63 13.39
C THR A 125 4.26 -19.27 12.07
N GLY A 126 5.45 -18.99 11.53
CA GLY A 126 5.84 -19.44 10.19
C GLY A 126 5.11 -18.73 9.05
N GLU A 127 4.40 -17.63 9.34
CA GLU A 127 3.62 -16.87 8.35
C GLU A 127 3.90 -15.37 8.48
N PRO A 128 3.79 -14.60 7.38
CA PRO A 128 3.93 -13.15 7.44
C PRO A 128 2.71 -12.51 8.14
N PRO A 129 2.89 -11.33 8.77
CA PRO A 129 1.88 -10.74 9.64
C PRO A 129 0.61 -10.37 8.88
N GLU A 130 0.71 -9.98 7.61
CA GLU A 130 -0.44 -9.69 6.77
C GLU A 130 -1.35 -10.91 6.58
N GLN A 131 -0.78 -12.12 6.40
CA GLN A 131 -1.57 -13.34 6.23
C GLN A 131 -2.27 -13.70 7.55
N LEU A 132 -1.55 -13.61 8.67
CA LEU A 132 -2.15 -13.84 9.98
C LEU A 132 -3.31 -12.87 10.26
N LEU A 133 -3.12 -11.58 10.00
CA LEU A 133 -4.14 -10.57 10.27
C LEU A 133 -5.38 -10.80 9.41
N VAL A 134 -5.20 -11.12 8.13
CA VAL A 134 -6.30 -11.42 7.20
C VAL A 134 -7.05 -12.69 7.61
N GLN A 135 -6.34 -13.73 8.04
CA GLN A 135 -6.97 -14.99 8.47
C GLN A 135 -7.70 -14.86 9.81
N ARG A 136 -7.20 -14.02 10.73
CA ARG A 136 -7.66 -13.96 12.13
C ARG A 136 -8.67 -12.86 12.40
N LEU A 137 -8.70 -11.79 11.59
CA LEU A 137 -9.55 -10.64 11.82
C LEU A 137 -10.57 -10.46 10.70
N PRO A 138 -11.86 -10.25 11.03
CA PRO A 138 -12.84 -9.74 10.07
C PRO A 138 -12.33 -8.47 9.40
N ALA A 139 -12.53 -8.36 8.07
CA ALA A 139 -12.07 -7.22 7.27
C ALA A 139 -12.44 -5.85 7.86
N VAL A 140 -13.63 -5.73 8.47
CA VAL A 140 -14.10 -4.50 9.11
C VAL A 140 -13.26 -4.14 10.35
N LEU A 141 -12.92 -5.13 11.19
CA LEU A 141 -12.04 -4.92 12.35
C LEU A 141 -10.62 -4.55 11.91
N LEU A 142 -10.12 -5.18 10.85
CA LEU A 142 -8.85 -4.79 10.23
C LEU A 142 -8.92 -3.34 9.70
N GLY A 143 -10.06 -2.94 9.13
CA GLY A 143 -10.36 -1.57 8.74
C GLY A 143 -10.32 -0.58 9.90
N PHE A 144 -10.90 -0.93 11.05
CA PHE A 144 -10.80 -0.11 12.26
C PHE A 144 -9.37 0.00 12.78
N ALA A 145 -8.63 -1.12 12.84
CA ALA A 145 -7.25 -1.14 13.33
C ALA A 145 -6.32 -0.28 12.45
N THR A 146 -6.43 -0.42 11.12
CA THR A 146 -5.64 0.37 10.16
C THR A 146 -6.07 1.83 10.11
N GLY A 147 -7.37 2.12 10.17
CA GLY A 147 -7.89 3.49 10.33
C GLY A 147 -7.36 4.16 11.60
N ALA A 148 -7.28 3.42 12.71
CA ALA A 148 -6.71 3.88 13.97
C ALA A 148 -5.19 4.12 13.87
N ALA A 149 -4.47 3.27 13.14
CA ALA A 149 -3.04 3.48 12.86
C ALA A 149 -2.81 4.76 12.05
N ILE A 150 -3.59 5.00 10.99
CA ILE A 150 -3.52 6.25 10.21
C ILE A 150 -3.84 7.46 11.09
N ALA A 151 -4.90 7.38 11.90
CA ALA A 151 -5.28 8.43 12.83
C ALA A 151 -4.17 8.73 13.85
N ALA A 152 -3.51 7.69 14.39
CA ALA A 152 -2.39 7.84 15.29
C ALA A 152 -1.20 8.53 14.60
N VAL A 153 -0.84 8.13 13.38
CA VAL A 153 0.23 8.77 12.61
C VAL A 153 -0.08 10.26 12.41
N ILE A 154 -1.30 10.62 11.99
CA ILE A 154 -1.69 12.02 11.80
C ILE A 154 -1.62 12.82 13.11
N ARG A 155 -2.07 12.21 14.21
CA ARG A 155 -2.12 12.87 15.52
C ARG A 155 -0.72 13.12 16.08
N PHE A 156 0.16 12.12 16.03
CA PHE A 156 1.46 12.14 16.70
C PHE A 156 2.62 12.64 15.82
N THR A 157 2.47 12.69 14.50
CA THR A 157 3.54 13.19 13.62
C THR A 157 3.63 14.72 13.69
N PRO A 158 4.82 15.31 13.96
CA PRO A 158 5.01 16.76 13.91
C PRO A 158 4.62 17.31 12.53
N SER A 159 3.86 18.40 12.48
CA SER A 159 3.27 18.95 11.26
C SER A 159 2.80 20.39 11.49
N PRO A 160 2.78 21.26 10.46
CA PRO A 160 2.22 22.61 10.56
C PRO A 160 0.69 22.65 10.76
N LEU A 161 0.00 21.50 10.70
CA LEU A 161 -1.45 21.41 10.88
C LEU A 161 -1.88 21.74 12.31
N THR A 162 -3.00 22.44 12.44
CA THR A 162 -3.62 22.74 13.73
C THR A 162 -4.15 21.47 14.41
N VAL A 163 -4.32 21.51 15.73
CA VAL A 163 -4.84 20.38 16.51
C VAL A 163 -6.22 19.96 16.01
N ASP A 164 -7.08 20.91 15.67
CA ASP A 164 -8.43 20.64 15.17
C ASP A 164 -8.42 19.97 13.79
N GLN A 165 -7.55 20.43 12.88
CA GLN A 165 -7.39 19.79 11.56
C GLN A 165 -6.95 18.33 11.70
N ARG A 166 -5.97 18.06 12.59
CA ARG A 166 -5.49 16.69 12.83
C ARG A 166 -6.57 15.81 13.45
N ARG A 167 -7.31 16.34 14.43
CA ARG A 167 -8.42 15.63 15.07
C ARG A 167 -9.51 15.29 14.06
N HIS A 168 -9.87 16.25 13.20
CA HIS A 168 -10.86 16.05 12.16
C HIS A 168 -10.41 14.98 11.14
N ALA A 169 -9.19 15.11 10.61
CA ALA A 169 -8.63 14.12 9.68
C ALA A 169 -8.53 12.71 10.31
N ALA A 170 -8.16 12.62 11.59
CA ALA A 170 -8.12 11.35 12.33
C ALA A 170 -9.51 10.71 12.44
N VAL A 171 -10.55 11.49 12.74
CA VAL A 171 -11.94 11.00 12.78
C VAL A 171 -12.39 10.55 11.39
N VAL A 172 -12.06 11.32 10.34
CA VAL A 172 -12.39 10.95 8.96
C VAL A 172 -11.72 9.63 8.57
N ALA A 173 -10.44 9.40 8.91
CA ALA A 173 -9.77 8.14 8.64
C ALA A 173 -10.42 6.97 9.40
N LEU A 174 -10.72 7.16 10.70
CA LEU A 174 -11.39 6.18 11.55
C LEU A 174 -12.78 5.81 11.08
N ALA A 175 -13.51 6.74 10.44
CA ALA A 175 -14.85 6.49 9.93
C ALA A 175 -14.82 5.94 8.49
N ALA A 176 -14.06 6.59 7.59
CA ALA A 176 -14.10 6.29 6.17
C ALA A 176 -13.58 4.88 5.85
N VAL A 177 -12.45 4.47 6.45
CA VAL A 177 -11.83 3.16 6.17
C VAL A 177 -12.78 1.99 6.51
N PRO A 178 -13.25 1.81 7.75
CA PRO A 178 -14.11 0.66 8.08
C PRO A 178 -15.48 0.75 7.39
N THR A 179 -16.02 1.95 7.18
CA THR A 179 -17.34 2.11 6.54
C THR A 179 -17.31 1.65 5.08
N THR A 180 -16.32 2.07 4.30
CA THR A 180 -16.23 1.65 2.90
C THR A 180 -15.94 0.16 2.78
N ILE A 181 -15.10 -0.41 3.66
CA ILE A 181 -14.87 -1.85 3.73
C ILE A 181 -16.15 -2.61 4.07
N ALA A 182 -16.94 -2.14 5.03
CA ALA A 182 -18.21 -2.78 5.41
C ALA A 182 -19.20 -2.79 4.24
N VAL A 183 -19.33 -1.67 3.52
CA VAL A 183 -20.15 -1.58 2.30
C VAL A 183 -19.66 -2.54 1.23
N ALA A 184 -18.36 -2.56 0.96
CA ALA A 184 -17.74 -3.46 -0.03
C ALA A 184 -17.99 -4.94 0.29
N ARG A 185 -17.83 -5.32 1.56
CA ARG A 185 -18.11 -6.68 2.04
C ARG A 185 -19.58 -7.03 1.90
N GLY A 186 -20.49 -6.10 2.19
CA GLY A 186 -21.92 -6.26 1.94
C GLY A 186 -22.22 -6.51 0.46
N LEU A 187 -21.64 -5.71 -0.44
CA LEU A 187 -21.81 -5.88 -1.88
C LEU A 187 -21.28 -7.23 -2.38
N LEU A 188 -20.09 -7.65 -1.92
CA LEU A 188 -19.52 -8.95 -2.28
C LEU A 188 -20.36 -10.12 -1.74
N ALA A 189 -20.91 -10.00 -0.53
CA ALA A 189 -21.82 -11.00 0.02
C ALA A 189 -23.12 -11.11 -0.78
N LEU A 190 -23.66 -9.97 -1.25
CA LEU A 190 -24.85 -9.94 -2.11
C LEU A 190 -24.59 -10.51 -3.52
N ALA A 191 -23.36 -10.42 -4.03
CA ALA A 191 -22.98 -10.98 -5.32
C ALA A 191 -22.98 -12.54 -5.33
N GLY A 192 -22.93 -13.17 -4.15
CA GLY A 192 -23.02 -14.62 -3.99
C GLY A 192 -21.83 -15.39 -4.56
N ASN A 193 -22.02 -16.69 -4.79
CA ASN A 193 -20.98 -17.57 -5.33
C ASN A 193 -20.83 -17.37 -6.84
N LEU A 194 -19.75 -16.71 -7.24
CA LEU A 194 -19.41 -16.47 -8.63
C LEU A 194 -18.39 -17.49 -9.13
N PRO A 195 -18.38 -17.82 -10.43
CA PRO A 195 -17.29 -18.59 -11.03
C PRO A 195 -15.93 -17.93 -10.73
N PRO A 196 -14.84 -18.70 -10.48
CA PRO A 196 -13.57 -18.18 -10.00
C PRO A 196 -13.02 -17.00 -10.80
N GLY A 197 -13.06 -17.09 -12.14
CA GLY A 197 -12.58 -16.00 -13.02
C GLY A 197 -13.41 -14.71 -12.95
N ARG A 198 -14.71 -14.79 -12.64
CA ARG A 198 -15.56 -13.60 -12.43
C ARG A 198 -15.43 -13.06 -11.01
N ALA A 199 -15.18 -13.94 -10.03
CA ALA A 199 -14.96 -13.55 -8.65
C ALA A 199 -13.74 -12.64 -8.52
N ALA A 200 -12.58 -13.02 -9.10
CA ALA A 200 -11.37 -12.21 -9.06
C ALA A 200 -11.55 -10.81 -9.68
N GLN A 201 -12.27 -10.73 -10.81
CA GLN A 201 -12.58 -9.44 -11.45
C GLN A 201 -13.48 -8.56 -10.59
N ILE A 202 -14.54 -9.14 -10.02
CA ILE A 202 -15.48 -8.41 -9.16
C ILE A 202 -14.80 -7.93 -7.89
N VAL A 203 -13.89 -8.73 -7.31
CA VAL A 203 -13.08 -8.32 -6.14
C VAL A 203 -12.16 -7.17 -6.49
N SER A 204 -11.46 -7.25 -7.62
CA SER A 204 -10.57 -6.19 -8.09
C SER A 204 -11.33 -4.87 -8.31
N ILE A 205 -12.46 -4.92 -9.01
CA ILE A 205 -13.33 -3.76 -9.22
C ILE A 205 -13.86 -3.22 -7.88
N THR A 206 -14.32 -4.10 -6.99
CA THR A 206 -14.85 -3.70 -5.68
C THR A 206 -13.77 -3.07 -4.83
N SER A 207 -12.55 -3.62 -4.81
CA SER A 207 -11.39 -3.05 -4.14
C SER A 207 -11.05 -1.66 -4.66
N LEU A 208 -10.99 -1.49 -5.98
CA LEU A 208 -10.73 -0.19 -6.62
C LEU A 208 -11.81 0.84 -6.27
N LEU A 209 -13.08 0.46 -6.37
CA LEU A 209 -14.20 1.33 -6.00
C LEU A 209 -14.18 1.68 -4.51
N THR A 210 -13.88 0.72 -3.65
CA THR A 210 -13.73 0.95 -2.19
C THR A 210 -12.65 1.97 -1.92
N GLY A 211 -11.47 1.79 -2.53
CA GLY A 211 -10.36 2.70 -2.36
C GLY A 211 -10.65 4.09 -2.93
N LEU A 212 -11.29 4.17 -4.09
CA LEU A 212 -11.73 5.43 -4.69
C LEU A 212 -12.73 6.16 -3.79
N THR A 213 -13.76 5.48 -3.29
CA THR A 213 -14.77 6.07 -2.39
C THR A 213 -14.14 6.53 -1.09
N ALA A 214 -13.29 5.72 -0.47
CA ALA A 214 -12.60 6.09 0.77
C ALA A 214 -11.66 7.29 0.57
N GLY A 215 -10.94 7.30 -0.55
CA GLY A 215 -10.05 8.40 -0.93
C GLY A 215 -10.80 9.69 -1.23
N LEU A 216 -11.90 9.64 -2.01
CA LEU A 216 -12.73 10.81 -2.32
C LEU A 216 -13.40 11.39 -1.07
N THR A 217 -13.93 10.54 -0.19
CA THR A 217 -14.46 10.95 1.11
C THR A 217 -13.37 11.66 1.92
N SER A 218 -12.18 11.08 2.01
CA SER A 218 -11.05 11.67 2.73
C SER A 218 -10.55 12.97 2.10
N TYR A 219 -10.55 13.07 0.77
CA TYR A 219 -10.19 14.28 0.04
C TYR A 219 -11.16 15.43 0.29
N ARG A 220 -12.46 15.12 0.35
CA ARG A 220 -13.53 16.11 0.50
C ARG A 220 -13.70 16.56 1.95
N TRP A 221 -13.60 15.62 2.89
CA TRP A 221 -13.90 15.83 4.30
C TRP A 221 -12.66 15.89 5.19
N GLY A 222 -11.45 15.64 4.70
CA GLY A 222 -10.23 15.60 5.53
C GLY A 222 -9.82 16.93 6.19
N GLY A 223 -10.41 18.06 5.79
CA GLY A 223 -10.19 19.36 6.45
C GLY A 223 -8.82 20.02 6.19
N PHE A 224 -8.04 19.52 5.24
CA PHE A 224 -6.76 20.12 4.85
C PHE A 224 -6.95 21.25 3.83
N ASN A 225 -6.23 22.36 4.02
CA ASN A 225 -6.29 23.51 3.10
C ASN A 225 -5.36 23.34 1.90
N CYS A 226 -4.19 22.71 2.09
CA CYS A 226 -3.22 22.49 1.03
C CYS A 226 -3.61 21.29 0.16
N ILE A 227 -3.64 21.49 -1.16
CA ILE A 227 -4.00 20.44 -2.13
C ILE A 227 -3.12 19.20 -2.01
N ARG A 228 -1.80 19.37 -1.83
CA ARG A 228 -0.84 18.26 -1.69
C ARG A 228 -1.17 17.42 -0.46
N SER A 229 -1.43 18.05 0.69
CA SER A 229 -1.82 17.33 1.91
C SER A 229 -3.16 16.60 1.77
N ARG A 230 -4.14 17.21 1.09
CA ARG A 230 -5.43 16.56 0.79
C ARG A 230 -5.24 15.31 -0.06
N LEU A 231 -4.42 15.40 -1.11
CA LEU A 231 -4.14 14.28 -2.01
C LEU A 231 -3.37 13.17 -1.30
N LEU A 232 -2.37 13.50 -0.48
CA LEU A 232 -1.64 12.51 0.32
C LEU A 232 -2.57 11.75 1.26
N PHE A 233 -3.42 12.48 1.98
CA PHE A 233 -4.37 11.88 2.92
C PHE A 233 -5.40 11.00 2.20
N ALA A 234 -5.97 11.49 1.10
CA ALA A 234 -6.89 10.74 0.26
C ALA A 234 -6.26 9.46 -0.30
N MET A 235 -5.03 9.55 -0.79
CA MET A 235 -4.28 8.40 -1.30
C MET A 235 -4.03 7.37 -0.20
N ALA A 236 -3.55 7.79 0.98
CA ALA A 236 -3.26 6.88 2.08
C ALA A 236 -4.52 6.13 2.56
N VAL A 237 -5.63 6.84 2.74
CA VAL A 237 -6.91 6.23 3.16
C VAL A 237 -7.48 5.32 2.06
N GLY A 238 -7.46 5.78 0.80
CA GLY A 238 -7.99 5.03 -0.33
C GLY A 238 -7.23 3.72 -0.60
N VAL A 239 -5.90 3.79 -0.67
CA VAL A 239 -5.05 2.60 -0.88
C VAL A 239 -5.24 1.59 0.25
N THR A 240 -5.32 2.07 1.50
CA THR A 240 -5.52 1.20 2.68
C THR A 240 -6.85 0.46 2.61
N ALA A 241 -7.95 1.17 2.34
CA ALA A 241 -9.29 0.57 2.26
C ALA A 241 -9.40 -0.46 1.13
N GLY A 242 -8.90 -0.13 -0.07
CA GLY A 242 -8.87 -1.05 -1.21
C GLY A 242 -8.03 -2.29 -0.94
N ALA A 243 -6.82 -2.11 -0.39
CA ALA A 243 -5.93 -3.23 -0.07
C ALA A 243 -6.58 -4.23 0.88
N ILE A 244 -7.27 -3.76 1.93
CA ILE A 244 -7.96 -4.65 2.88
C ILE A 244 -9.06 -5.47 2.22
N VAL A 245 -9.88 -4.86 1.36
CA VAL A 245 -10.93 -5.60 0.63
C VAL A 245 -10.32 -6.66 -0.28
N ASN A 246 -9.25 -6.32 -0.99
CA ASN A 246 -8.58 -7.26 -1.88
C ASN A 246 -7.97 -8.44 -1.11
N SER A 247 -7.34 -8.17 0.04
CA SER A 247 -6.68 -9.20 0.84
C SER A 247 -7.65 -10.11 1.58
N CYS A 248 -8.82 -9.62 2.02
CA CYS A 248 -9.77 -10.38 2.84
C CYS A 248 -10.85 -11.16 2.04
N HIS A 249 -10.67 -11.35 0.73
CA HIS A 249 -11.60 -12.14 -0.09
C HIS A 249 -11.18 -13.60 -0.24
N HIS A 250 -9.96 -13.96 0.16
CA HIS A 250 -9.46 -15.33 0.09
C HIS A 250 -10.00 -16.23 1.20
#